data_AF-A0A524F0I0-F1
#
_entry.id   AF-A0A524F0I0-F1
#
_cell.length_a   1.000
_cell.length_b   1.000
_cell.length_c   1.000
_cell.angle_alpha   90.00
_cell.angle_beta   90.00
_cell.angle_gamma   90.00
#
_symmetry.space_group_name_H-M   'P 1'
#
loop_
_entity.id
_entity.type
_entity.pdbx_description
1 polymer ?
#
loop_
_entity_poly.entity_id
_entity_poly.type
_entity_poly.pdbx_seq_one_letter_code
_entity_poly.pdbx_strand_id
1 'polypeptide(L)'
;MRLLAIIGVVIMTHTLYFIIKLKNTSIQKRDISDKELGVFFLTAAIFFTVNFLIGYAWWDPNHVLGMGPLFFPSIFSLIALGLIPYVFRAYFKLDKKAFASSTNNFWSFFSTMAFIAYGYGLVSLLWHCCSFFEPKMFFFFFIIKFIQLWAMCSFFFMYGFKLLLNKFSHAPWIAYLIISILFGFCYPWHTIGFAFTFIIFGLGLCILVRKTDSFWPGLMLLYFAYIFHAGLAWQGPLITFAVIFPISISLLILIVYATFRLKI
;
A
#
# COMPACT_ATOMS: atom_id res chain seq x y z
N MET A 1 15.33 -22.49 -7.48
CA MET A 1 13.92 -22.17 -7.10
C MET A 1 13.63 -22.51 -5.64
N ARG A 2 13.56 -23.78 -5.24
CA ARG A 2 13.24 -24.18 -3.85
C ARG A 2 14.19 -23.58 -2.79
N LEU A 3 15.50 -23.58 -3.06
CA LEU A 3 16.50 -22.97 -2.17
C LEU A 3 16.28 -21.45 -1.97
N LEU A 4 15.99 -20.72 -3.05
CA LEU A 4 15.72 -19.27 -2.99
C LEU A 4 14.43 -18.96 -2.22
N ALA A 5 13.40 -19.79 -2.38
CA ALA A 5 12.18 -19.67 -1.61
C ALA A 5 12.41 -19.92 -0.11
N ILE A 6 13.23 -20.91 0.25
CA ILE A 6 13.63 -21.14 1.65
C ILE A 6 14.34 -19.90 2.22
N ILE A 7 15.29 -19.32 1.47
CA ILE A 7 15.97 -18.07 1.87
C ILE A 7 14.94 -16.96 2.09
N GLY A 8 13.98 -16.80 1.17
CA GLY A 8 12.92 -15.80 1.31
C GLY A 8 12.05 -16.01 2.55
N VAL A 9 11.65 -17.25 2.85
CA VAL A 9 10.91 -17.59 4.07
C VAL A 9 11.71 -17.26 5.32
N VAL A 10 13.02 -17.57 5.34
CA VAL A 10 13.90 -17.26 6.48
C VAL A 10 13.99 -15.75 6.71
N ILE A 11 14.22 -14.96 5.65
CA ILE A 11 14.28 -13.49 5.73
C ILE A 11 12.97 -12.93 6.29
N MET A 12 11.83 -13.36 5.72
CA MET A 12 10.51 -12.91 6.17
C MET A 12 10.26 -13.28 7.63
N THR A 13 10.51 -14.53 8.02
CA THR A 13 10.27 -15.03 9.38
C THR A 13 11.12 -14.27 10.41
N HIS A 14 12.41 -14.15 10.14
CA HIS A 14 13.34 -13.42 11.01
C HIS A 14 12.91 -11.96 11.18
N THR A 15 12.53 -11.30 10.08
CA THR A 15 12.17 -9.88 10.12
C THR A 15 10.79 -9.64 10.76
N LEU A 16 9.80 -10.51 10.51
CA LEU A 16 8.49 -10.46 11.17
C LEU A 16 8.61 -10.63 12.69
N TYR A 17 9.52 -11.48 13.15
CA TYR A 17 9.74 -11.71 14.58
C TYR A 17 10.04 -10.41 15.34
N PHE A 18 10.88 -9.53 14.79
CA PHE A 18 11.19 -8.24 15.44
C PHE A 18 9.98 -7.31 15.47
N ILE A 19 9.15 -7.32 14.43
CA ILE A 19 7.95 -6.48 14.35
C ILE A 19 6.90 -6.92 15.36
N ILE A 20 6.70 -8.23 15.50
CA ILE A 20 5.72 -8.79 16.45
C ILE A 20 6.11 -8.43 17.90
N LYS A 21 7.41 -8.38 18.20
CA LYS A 21 7.94 -7.98 19.51
C LYS A 21 7.73 -6.50 19.86
N LEU A 22 7.44 -5.64 18.89
CA LEU A 22 7.13 -4.25 19.19
C LEU A 22 5.87 -4.15 20.04
N LYS A 23 5.82 -3.20 20.97
CA LYS A 23 4.59 -2.91 21.71
C LYS A 23 3.60 -2.20 20.78
N ASN A 24 2.31 -2.46 20.99
CA ASN A 24 1.28 -1.69 20.28
C ASN A 24 1.33 -0.24 20.74
N THR A 25 1.22 0.72 19.82
CA THR A 25 1.20 2.14 20.18
C THR A 25 -0.10 2.45 20.95
N SER A 26 -0.13 3.44 21.84
CA SER A 26 -1.42 3.87 22.41
C SER A 26 -2.26 4.57 21.34
N ILE A 27 -3.57 4.34 21.36
CA ILE A 27 -4.51 5.07 20.50
C ILE A 27 -5.15 6.14 21.38
N GLN A 28 -5.12 7.39 20.94
CA GLN A 28 -5.89 8.43 21.60
C GLN A 28 -7.37 8.16 21.35
N LYS A 29 -8.11 7.88 22.42
CA LYS A 29 -9.55 7.67 22.37
C LYS A 29 -10.24 8.94 21.91
N ARG A 30 -11.11 8.80 20.91
CA ARG A 30 -12.01 9.85 20.44
C ARG A 30 -13.37 9.23 20.15
N ASP A 31 -14.43 9.99 20.41
CA ASP A 31 -15.77 9.60 20.00
C ASP A 31 -15.96 9.80 18.48
N ILE A 32 -16.49 8.79 17.81
CA ILE A 32 -16.63 8.74 16.36
C ILE A 32 -18.11 8.82 16.01
N SER A 33 -18.50 9.97 15.43
CA SER A 33 -19.87 10.19 14.97
C SER A 33 -20.24 9.25 13.82
N ASP A 34 -21.51 8.87 13.75
CA ASP A 34 -22.00 8.03 12.65
C ASP A 34 -21.95 8.75 11.30
N LYS A 35 -22.01 10.09 11.29
CA LYS A 35 -21.78 10.91 10.10
C LYS A 35 -20.36 10.73 9.55
N GLU A 36 -19.35 10.76 10.42
CA GLU A 36 -17.95 10.56 10.02
C GLU A 36 -17.72 9.15 9.46
N LEU A 37 -18.33 8.15 10.10
CA LEU A 37 -18.30 6.76 9.64
C LEU A 37 -18.99 6.60 8.28
N GLY A 38 -20.17 7.21 8.10
CA GLY A 38 -20.92 7.20 6.85
C GLY A 38 -20.15 7.84 5.70
N VAL A 39 -19.51 9.00 5.95
CA VAL A 39 -18.65 9.66 4.95
C VAL A 39 -17.45 8.79 4.58
N PHE A 40 -16.81 8.13 5.55
CA PHE A 40 -15.72 7.18 5.28
C PHE A 40 -16.16 6.04 4.36
N PHE A 41 -17.26 5.35 4.68
CA PHE A 41 -17.73 4.21 3.87
C PHE A 41 -18.25 4.63 2.50
N LEU A 42 -18.95 5.77 2.41
CA LEU A 42 -19.38 6.32 1.13
C LEU A 42 -18.17 6.63 0.24
N THR A 43 -17.13 7.22 0.82
CA THR A 43 -15.90 7.53 0.09
C THR A 43 -15.16 6.26 -0.33
N ALA A 44 -15.13 5.23 0.52
CA ALA A 44 -14.59 3.93 0.15
C ALA A 44 -15.36 3.30 -1.02
N ALA A 45 -16.70 3.38 -1.02
CA ALA A 45 -17.52 2.89 -2.11
C ALA A 45 -17.24 3.65 -3.42
N ILE A 46 -17.14 4.99 -3.38
CA ILE A 46 -16.75 5.80 -4.54
C ILE A 46 -15.35 5.42 -5.02
N PHE A 47 -14.39 5.27 -4.09
CA PHE A 47 -13.04 4.82 -4.40
C PHE A 47 -13.07 3.49 -5.16
N PHE A 48 -13.87 2.53 -4.72
CA PHE A 48 -13.99 1.21 -5.35
C PHE A 48 -14.59 1.33 -6.75
N THR A 49 -15.70 2.06 -6.89
CA THR A 49 -16.35 2.26 -8.18
C THR A 49 -15.41 2.94 -9.18
N VAL A 50 -14.72 4.00 -8.76
CA VAL A 50 -13.75 4.71 -9.60
C VAL A 50 -12.59 3.79 -9.99
N ASN A 51 -11.98 3.07 -9.05
CA ASN A 51 -10.88 2.15 -9.37
C ASN A 51 -11.33 0.98 -10.27
N PHE A 52 -12.55 0.47 -10.10
CA PHE A 52 -13.07 -0.63 -10.90
C PHE A 52 -13.40 -0.19 -12.33
N LEU A 53 -14.04 0.97 -12.48
CA LEU A 53 -14.41 1.52 -13.79
C LEU A 53 -13.19 1.99 -14.58
N ILE A 54 -12.21 2.57 -13.91
CA ILE A 54 -11.04 3.18 -14.55
C ILE A 54 -9.87 2.19 -14.69
N GLY A 55 -9.74 1.24 -13.76
CA GLY A 55 -8.62 0.29 -13.68
C GLY A 55 -8.46 -0.68 -14.85
N TYR A 56 -9.37 -0.68 -15.82
CA TYR A 56 -9.21 -1.41 -17.08
C TYR A 56 -8.87 -0.53 -18.29
N ALA A 57 -9.09 0.79 -18.21
CA ALA A 57 -8.98 1.71 -19.36
C ALA A 57 -7.74 2.62 -19.33
N TRP A 58 -6.94 2.54 -18.26
CA TRP A 58 -5.64 3.21 -18.12
C TRP A 58 -4.48 2.53 -18.88
N TRP A 59 -4.68 1.30 -19.36
CA TRP A 59 -3.65 0.51 -20.05
C TRP A 59 -4.06 0.28 -21.50
N ASP A 60 -3.16 0.60 -22.42
CA ASP A 60 -3.28 0.24 -23.83
C ASP A 60 -1.88 -0.12 -24.35
N PRO A 61 -1.59 -1.40 -24.65
CA PRO A 61 -0.27 -1.83 -25.11
C PRO A 61 0.13 -1.24 -26.47
N ASN A 62 -0.83 -0.74 -27.25
CA ASN A 62 -0.59 -0.16 -28.56
C ASN A 62 -0.24 1.33 -28.49
N HIS A 63 -0.46 1.99 -27.35
CA HIS A 63 -0.13 3.39 -27.15
C HIS A 63 1.31 3.61 -26.64
N VAL A 64 1.84 4.81 -26.85
CA VAL A 64 3.18 5.22 -26.36
C VAL A 64 3.25 4.99 -24.84
N LEU A 65 4.26 4.23 -24.39
CA LEU A 65 4.48 3.83 -23.00
C LEU A 65 3.36 2.99 -22.34
N GLY A 66 2.43 2.44 -23.11
CA GLY A 66 1.34 1.62 -22.56
C GLY A 66 0.18 2.42 -21.98
N MET A 67 0.12 3.74 -22.24
CA MET A 67 -0.85 4.65 -21.63
C MET A 67 -2.18 4.63 -22.38
N GLY A 68 -3.22 4.06 -21.77
CA GLY A 68 -4.57 4.09 -22.31
C GLY A 68 -5.22 5.49 -22.25
N PRO A 69 -6.37 5.68 -22.92
CA PRO A 69 -7.02 6.99 -23.06
C PRO A 69 -7.46 7.60 -21.72
N LEU A 70 -7.70 6.79 -20.68
CA LEU A 70 -8.09 7.27 -19.36
C LEU A 70 -6.92 7.42 -18.39
N PHE A 71 -5.67 7.27 -18.85
CA PHE A 71 -4.50 7.28 -17.99
C PHE A 71 -4.41 8.53 -17.07
N PHE A 72 -4.37 9.74 -17.63
CA PHE A 72 -4.27 10.96 -16.83
C PHE A 72 -5.45 11.13 -15.86
N PRO A 73 -6.73 11.00 -16.30
CA PRO A 73 -7.87 11.00 -15.38
C PRO A 73 -7.73 10.00 -14.22
N SER A 74 -7.16 8.81 -14.49
CA SER A 74 -6.91 7.79 -13.46
C SER A 74 -5.90 8.26 -12.42
N ILE A 75 -4.80 8.87 -12.86
CA ILE A 75 -3.76 9.34 -11.96
C ILE A 75 -4.26 10.51 -11.12
N PHE A 76 -4.98 11.45 -11.73
CA PHE A 76 -5.59 12.55 -10.98
C PHE A 76 -6.60 12.05 -9.95
N SER A 77 -7.44 11.06 -10.30
CA SER A 77 -8.39 10.50 -9.33
C SER A 77 -7.66 9.79 -8.18
N LEU A 78 -6.63 8.99 -8.45
CA LEU A 78 -5.83 8.35 -7.40
C LEU A 78 -5.12 9.38 -6.50
N ILE A 79 -4.58 10.45 -7.07
CA ILE A 79 -3.98 11.53 -6.29
C ILE A 79 -5.03 12.19 -5.39
N ALA A 80 -6.18 12.57 -5.95
CA ALA A 80 -7.28 13.17 -5.19
C ALA A 80 -7.71 12.26 -4.05
N LEU A 81 -7.85 10.96 -4.31
CA LEU A 81 -8.22 9.95 -3.32
C LEU A 81 -7.16 9.82 -2.20
N GLY A 82 -5.88 9.84 -2.54
CA GLY A 82 -4.80 9.81 -1.55
C GLY A 82 -4.74 11.05 -0.65
N LEU A 83 -5.28 12.18 -1.11
CA LEU A 83 -5.38 13.43 -0.37
C LEU A 83 -6.65 13.55 0.49
N ILE A 84 -7.65 12.68 0.30
CA ILE A 84 -8.92 12.72 1.05
C ILE A 84 -8.75 12.75 2.57
N PRO A 85 -7.84 11.98 3.20
CA PRO A 85 -7.63 12.07 4.64
C PRO A 85 -7.32 13.49 5.14
N TYR A 86 -6.61 14.29 4.35
CA TYR A 86 -6.31 15.69 4.67
C TYR A 86 -7.53 16.59 4.51
N VAL A 87 -8.40 16.30 3.53
CA VAL A 87 -9.70 16.97 3.38
C VAL A 87 -10.60 16.65 4.58
N PHE A 88 -10.67 15.40 5.01
CA PHE A 88 -11.42 14.98 6.20
C PHE A 88 -10.90 15.66 7.46
N ARG A 89 -9.58 15.81 7.58
CA ARG A 89 -8.97 16.56 8.68
C ARG A 89 -9.54 17.97 8.78
N ALA A 90 -9.60 18.69 7.66
CA ALA A 90 -10.13 20.04 7.61
C ALA A 90 -11.65 20.06 7.89
N TYR A 91 -12.41 19.17 7.24
CA TYR A 91 -13.87 19.12 7.34
C TYR A 91 -14.37 18.77 8.75
N PHE A 92 -13.78 17.76 9.39
CA PHE A 92 -14.15 17.30 10.73
C PHE A 92 -13.32 17.97 11.84
N LYS A 93 -12.44 18.93 11.51
CA LYS A 93 -11.53 19.61 12.45
C LYS A 93 -10.73 18.63 13.33
N LEU A 94 -10.16 17.62 12.70
CA LEU A 94 -9.47 16.54 13.39
C LEU A 94 -8.05 16.93 13.83
N ASP A 95 -7.69 16.55 15.05
CA ASP A 95 -6.32 16.66 15.54
C ASP A 95 -5.35 15.78 14.74
N LYS A 96 -4.07 16.18 14.68
CA LYS A 96 -3.00 15.39 14.03
C LYS A 96 -2.93 13.95 14.56
N LYS A 97 -3.24 13.75 15.85
CA LYS A 97 -3.21 12.44 16.53
C LYS A 97 -4.31 11.48 16.05
N ALA A 98 -5.35 11.99 15.40
CA ALA A 98 -6.40 11.18 14.77
C ALA A 98 -5.90 10.40 13.54
N PHE A 99 -4.74 10.79 12.99
CA PHE A 99 -4.09 10.16 11.84
C PHE A 99 -2.86 9.38 12.27
N ALA A 100 -2.53 8.30 11.56
CA ALA A 100 -1.26 7.62 11.75
C ALA A 100 -0.11 8.62 11.51
N SER A 101 0.89 8.61 12.38
CA SER A 101 2.09 9.43 12.26
C SER A 101 2.80 9.14 10.93
N SER A 102 2.93 10.18 10.11
CA SER A 102 3.64 10.15 8.83
C SER A 102 5.16 10.31 8.98
N THR A 103 5.70 10.61 10.19
CA THR A 103 7.05 11.20 10.29
C THR A 103 8.05 10.52 11.23
N ASN A 104 7.64 9.80 12.28
CA ASN A 104 8.58 9.60 13.39
C ASN A 104 9.54 8.41 13.27
N ASN A 105 9.43 7.54 12.26
CA ASN A 105 10.30 6.36 12.14
C ASN A 105 10.43 5.80 10.72
N PHE A 106 10.21 6.62 9.68
CA PHE A 106 10.25 6.17 8.28
C PHE A 106 11.54 5.40 7.94
N TRP A 107 12.69 5.99 8.24
CA TRP A 107 14.00 5.39 7.96
C TRP A 107 14.28 4.14 8.80
N SER A 108 13.77 4.09 10.04
CA SER A 108 13.97 2.95 10.93
C SER A 108 13.28 1.67 10.44
N PHE A 109 12.18 1.79 9.68
CA PHE A 109 11.44 0.63 9.16
C PHE A 109 11.65 0.40 7.67
N PHE A 110 12.25 1.36 6.95
CA PHE A 110 12.47 1.24 5.51
C PHE A 110 13.23 -0.04 5.14
N SER A 111 14.39 -0.27 5.77
CA SER A 111 15.23 -1.44 5.50
C SER A 111 14.49 -2.75 5.84
N THR A 112 13.83 -2.80 6.99
CA THR A 112 13.01 -3.93 7.45
C THR A 112 11.91 -4.29 6.44
N MET A 113 11.19 -3.30 5.92
CA MET A 113 10.11 -3.53 4.94
C MET A 113 10.65 -3.97 3.59
N ALA A 114 11.76 -3.36 3.14
CA ALA A 114 12.45 -3.78 1.92
C ALA A 114 12.94 -5.24 2.01
N PHE A 115 13.46 -5.67 3.17
CA PHE A 115 13.89 -7.06 3.37
C PHE A 115 12.72 -8.06 3.34
N ILE A 116 11.60 -7.75 4.00
CA ILE A 116 10.41 -8.62 3.95
C ILE A 116 9.89 -8.72 2.51
N ALA A 117 9.81 -7.58 1.82
CA ALA A 117 9.41 -7.53 0.42
C ALA A 117 10.36 -8.32 -0.50
N TYR A 118 11.66 -8.27 -0.25
CA TYR A 118 12.65 -9.05 -0.98
C TYR A 118 12.46 -10.54 -0.76
N GLY A 119 12.27 -10.96 0.50
CA GLY A 119 11.96 -12.35 0.83
C GLY A 119 10.67 -12.83 0.15
N TYR A 120 9.63 -11.99 0.12
CA TYR A 120 8.41 -12.26 -0.64
C TYR A 120 8.68 -12.42 -2.14
N GLY A 121 9.48 -11.54 -2.75
CA GLY A 121 9.88 -11.66 -4.15
C GLY A 121 10.56 -12.99 -4.44
N LEU A 122 11.51 -13.41 -3.60
CA LEU A 122 12.19 -14.70 -3.72
C LEU A 122 11.24 -15.91 -3.59
N VAL A 123 10.29 -15.82 -2.65
CA VAL A 123 9.24 -16.83 -2.46
C VAL A 123 8.38 -16.89 -3.71
N SER A 124 7.91 -15.74 -4.21
CA SER A 124 6.99 -15.64 -5.34
C SER A 124 7.50 -16.28 -6.64
N LEU A 125 8.81 -16.43 -6.80
CA LEU A 125 9.44 -17.18 -7.90
C LEU A 125 8.88 -18.61 -8.05
N LEU A 126 8.34 -19.22 -6.98
CA LEU A 126 7.74 -20.56 -7.07
C LEU A 126 6.39 -20.60 -7.80
N TRP A 127 5.64 -19.50 -7.85
CA TRP A 127 4.23 -19.48 -8.30
C TRP A 127 4.03 -18.72 -9.61
N HIS A 128 5.08 -18.64 -10.41
CA HIS A 128 5.17 -17.58 -11.40
C HIS A 128 4.21 -17.77 -12.58
N CYS A 129 3.03 -17.14 -12.48
CA CYS A 129 1.93 -17.20 -13.44
C CYS A 129 1.75 -15.92 -14.27
N CYS A 130 2.51 -14.87 -13.96
CA CYS A 130 2.41 -13.58 -14.64
C CYS A 130 3.53 -13.50 -15.68
N SER A 131 3.22 -13.83 -16.93
CA SER A 131 4.08 -13.54 -18.09
C SER A 131 3.61 -12.25 -18.76
N PHE A 132 4.50 -11.56 -19.46
CA PHE A 132 4.22 -10.45 -20.40
C PHE A 132 4.23 -9.02 -19.85
N PHE A 133 5.42 -8.39 -19.81
CA PHE A 133 5.55 -6.94 -19.93
C PHE A 133 6.79 -6.55 -20.74
N GLU A 134 6.64 -5.59 -21.65
CA GLU A 134 7.75 -4.96 -22.39
C GLU A 134 8.55 -3.99 -21.52
N PRO A 135 9.88 -3.81 -21.76
CA PRO A 135 10.76 -2.89 -21.02
C PRO A 135 10.24 -1.47 -20.80
N LYS A 136 9.64 -0.87 -21.82
CA LYS A 136 9.10 0.50 -21.78
C LYS A 136 7.90 0.65 -20.82
N MET A 137 7.24 -0.45 -20.45
CA MET A 137 6.08 -0.45 -19.57
C MET A 137 6.44 -0.57 -18.09
N PHE A 138 7.72 -0.79 -17.74
CA PHE A 138 8.15 -0.91 -16.35
C PHE A 138 8.05 0.40 -15.58
N PHE A 139 8.57 1.49 -16.15
CA PHE A 139 8.55 2.79 -15.48
C PHE A 139 7.13 3.27 -15.21
N PHE A 140 6.25 3.04 -16.19
CA PHE A 140 4.82 3.29 -16.11
C PHE A 140 4.18 2.46 -15.00
N PHE A 141 4.36 1.14 -15.01
CA PHE A 141 3.78 0.24 -14.01
C PHE A 141 4.21 0.57 -12.58
N PHE A 142 5.49 0.87 -12.35
CA PHE A 142 6.01 1.11 -10.99
C PHE A 142 5.58 2.46 -10.41
N ILE A 143 5.56 3.54 -11.19
CA ILE A 143 5.09 4.85 -10.70
C ILE A 143 3.61 4.80 -10.36
N ILE A 144 2.82 4.21 -11.25
CA ILE A 144 1.38 4.15 -11.09
C ILE A 144 1.01 3.27 -9.91
N LYS A 145 1.63 2.08 -9.82
CA LYS A 145 1.42 1.19 -8.68
C LYS A 145 1.85 1.87 -7.39
N PHE A 146 2.93 2.66 -7.39
CA PHE A 146 3.29 3.46 -6.24
C PHE A 146 2.18 4.44 -5.84
N ILE A 147 1.71 5.29 -6.77
CA ILE A 147 0.66 6.29 -6.50
C ILE A 147 -0.62 5.61 -6.00
N GLN A 148 -0.99 4.51 -6.63
CA GLN A 148 -2.17 3.74 -6.27
C GLN A 148 -2.04 3.14 -4.86
N LEU A 149 -0.91 2.50 -4.55
CA LEU A 149 -0.62 1.95 -3.23
C LEU A 149 -0.59 3.06 -2.18
N TRP A 150 0.02 4.20 -2.49
CA TRP A 150 0.04 5.36 -1.60
C TRP A 150 -1.38 5.87 -1.31
N ALA A 151 -2.21 6.03 -2.34
CA ALA A 151 -3.59 6.49 -2.18
C ALA A 151 -4.40 5.54 -1.29
N MET A 152 -4.30 4.23 -1.55
CA MET A 152 -4.96 3.19 -0.75
C MET A 152 -4.44 3.21 0.69
N CYS A 153 -3.12 3.25 0.90
CA CYS A 153 -2.56 3.22 2.23
C CYS A 153 -2.83 4.48 3.04
N SER A 154 -2.82 5.65 2.39
CA SER A 154 -3.23 6.92 2.99
C SER A 154 -4.69 6.80 3.45
N PHE A 155 -5.60 6.42 2.56
CA PHE A 155 -7.02 6.38 2.90
C PHE A 155 -7.35 5.32 3.99
N PHE A 156 -6.93 4.07 3.80
CA PHE A 156 -7.29 2.97 4.68
C PHE A 156 -6.46 2.92 5.96
N PHE A 157 -5.15 3.17 5.90
CA PHE A 157 -4.26 2.94 7.03
C PHE A 157 -3.80 4.23 7.73
N MET A 158 -3.74 5.38 7.05
CA MET A 158 -3.47 6.66 7.73
C MET A 158 -4.69 7.14 8.52
N TYR A 159 -5.88 7.01 7.93
CA TYR A 159 -7.13 7.52 8.53
C TYR A 159 -8.11 6.41 8.90
N GLY A 160 -8.56 5.60 7.93
CA GLY A 160 -9.67 4.66 8.12
C GLY A 160 -9.46 3.68 9.29
N PHE A 161 -8.27 3.13 9.42
CA PHE A 161 -7.94 2.17 10.47
C PHE A 161 -7.99 2.81 11.86
N LYS A 162 -7.44 4.02 12.04
CA LYS A 162 -7.54 4.74 13.32
C LYS A 162 -8.97 5.13 13.65
N LEU A 163 -9.76 5.53 12.66
CA LEU A 163 -11.17 5.83 12.82
C LEU A 163 -11.93 4.60 13.34
N LEU A 164 -11.78 3.45 12.68
CA LEU A 164 -12.46 2.22 13.07
C LEU A 164 -11.95 1.65 14.39
N LEU A 165 -10.65 1.77 14.68
CA LEU A 165 -10.10 1.36 15.97
C LEU A 165 -10.66 2.18 17.14
N ASN A 166 -10.96 3.46 16.94
CA ASN A 166 -11.62 4.28 17.95
C ASN A 166 -13.08 3.86 18.13
N LYS A 167 -13.83 3.68 17.03
CA LYS A 167 -15.24 3.25 17.06
C LYS A 167 -15.39 1.87 17.72
N PHE A 168 -14.52 0.93 17.37
CA PHE A 168 -14.53 -0.45 17.87
C PHE A 168 -13.45 -0.69 18.93
N SER A 169 -13.21 0.29 19.81
CA SER A 169 -12.15 0.20 20.83
C SER A 169 -12.32 -0.96 21.82
N HIS A 170 -13.56 -1.44 22.02
CA HIS A 170 -13.88 -2.62 22.83
C HIS A 170 -13.59 -3.95 22.11
N ALA A 171 -13.56 -3.95 20.77
CA ALA A 171 -13.30 -5.12 19.94
C ALA A 171 -12.42 -4.73 18.74
N PRO A 172 -11.12 -4.43 18.97
CA PRO A 172 -10.25 -3.89 17.93
C PRO A 172 -10.15 -4.77 16.68
N TRP A 173 -10.26 -6.09 16.83
CA TRP A 173 -10.21 -7.06 15.73
C TRP A 173 -11.27 -6.78 14.64
N ILE A 174 -12.41 -6.17 14.98
CA ILE A 174 -13.44 -5.77 14.01
C ILE A 174 -12.86 -4.73 13.05
N ALA A 175 -12.10 -3.74 13.56
CA ALA A 175 -11.45 -2.75 12.72
C ALA A 175 -10.43 -3.39 11.76
N TYR A 176 -9.70 -4.41 12.21
CA TYR A 176 -8.74 -5.15 11.38
C TYR A 176 -9.46 -5.85 10.25
N LEU A 177 -10.55 -6.58 10.53
CA LEU A 177 -11.31 -7.28 9.52
C LEU A 177 -11.92 -6.33 8.49
N ILE A 178 -12.60 -5.26 8.94
CA ILE A 178 -13.26 -4.31 8.04
C ILE A 178 -12.24 -3.67 7.10
N ILE A 179 -11.13 -3.14 7.63
CA ILE A 179 -10.08 -2.54 6.79
C ILE A 179 -9.49 -3.56 5.83
N SER A 180 -9.26 -4.79 6.28
CA SER A 180 -8.62 -5.81 5.45
C SER A 180 -9.53 -6.28 4.32
N ILE A 181 -10.83 -6.43 4.59
CA ILE A 181 -11.84 -6.76 3.57
C ILE A 181 -11.93 -5.61 2.57
N LEU A 182 -12.07 -4.36 3.05
CA LEU A 182 -12.12 -3.20 2.17
C LEU A 182 -10.86 -3.12 1.29
N PHE A 183 -9.68 -3.25 1.88
CA PHE A 183 -8.42 -3.27 1.15
C PHE A 183 -8.32 -4.45 0.16
N GLY A 184 -8.83 -5.61 0.53
CA GLY A 184 -8.87 -6.79 -0.33
C GLY A 184 -9.86 -6.67 -1.49
N PHE A 185 -10.82 -5.75 -1.45
CA PHE A 185 -11.78 -5.53 -2.55
C PHE A 185 -11.66 -4.14 -3.20
N CYS A 186 -10.69 -3.32 -2.80
CA CYS A 186 -10.53 -1.97 -3.32
C CYS A 186 -9.92 -1.90 -4.72
N TYR A 187 -9.62 -3.05 -5.33
CA TYR A 187 -8.97 -3.14 -6.61
C TYR A 187 -9.61 -4.23 -7.48
N PRO A 188 -9.74 -4.01 -8.80
CA PRO A 188 -10.14 -5.05 -9.73
C PRO A 188 -9.04 -6.12 -9.84
N TRP A 189 -9.10 -7.11 -8.95
CA TRP A 189 -8.19 -8.25 -8.99
C TRP A 189 -8.52 -9.16 -10.15
N HIS A 190 -7.49 -9.74 -10.77
CA HIS A 190 -7.66 -10.70 -11.87
C HIS A 190 -8.41 -11.97 -11.45
N THR A 191 -8.37 -12.33 -10.16
CA THR A 191 -9.14 -13.43 -9.60
C THR A 191 -9.61 -13.14 -8.17
N ILE A 192 -10.66 -13.83 -7.74
CA ILE A 192 -11.12 -13.79 -6.33
C ILE A 192 -10.00 -14.27 -5.37
N GLY A 193 -9.14 -15.20 -5.80
CA GLY A 193 -7.99 -15.64 -5.01
C GLY A 193 -6.98 -14.53 -4.70
N PHE A 194 -6.78 -13.60 -5.65
CA PHE A 194 -6.00 -12.39 -5.39
C PHE A 194 -6.69 -11.47 -4.37
N ALA A 195 -8.01 -11.30 -4.43
CA ALA A 195 -8.75 -10.54 -3.42
C ALA A 195 -8.49 -11.10 -2.01
N PHE A 196 -8.67 -12.41 -1.80
CA PHE A 196 -8.39 -13.06 -0.52
C PHE A 196 -6.93 -12.90 -0.06
N THR A 197 -5.98 -13.00 -1.00
CA THR A 197 -4.57 -12.76 -0.70
C THR A 197 -4.35 -11.34 -0.17
N PHE A 198 -4.98 -10.34 -0.79
CA PHE A 198 -4.90 -8.95 -0.33
C PHE A 198 -5.66 -8.69 0.97
N ILE A 199 -6.71 -9.47 1.30
CA ILE A 199 -7.32 -9.45 2.65
C ILE A 199 -6.29 -9.89 3.69
N ILE A 200 -5.57 -10.98 3.44
CA ILE A 200 -4.52 -11.47 4.36
C ILE A 200 -3.40 -10.44 4.51
N PHE A 201 -2.96 -9.83 3.41
CA PHE A 201 -2.01 -8.72 3.47
C PHE A 201 -2.56 -7.54 4.26
N GLY A 202 -3.82 -7.16 4.04
CA GLY A 202 -4.51 -6.11 4.78
C GLY A 202 -4.47 -6.32 6.30
N LEU A 203 -4.62 -7.57 6.77
CA LEU A 203 -4.49 -7.91 8.19
C LEU A 203 -3.08 -7.67 8.69
N GLY A 204 -2.07 -8.11 7.92
CA GLY A 204 -0.66 -7.85 8.22
C GLY A 204 -0.33 -6.35 8.28
N LEU A 205 -0.90 -5.56 7.37
CA LEU A 205 -0.74 -4.10 7.33
C LEU A 205 -1.39 -3.43 8.54
N CYS A 206 -2.58 -3.89 8.96
CA CYS A 206 -3.22 -3.41 10.20
C CYS A 206 -2.32 -3.65 11.42
N ILE A 207 -1.67 -4.83 11.50
CA ILE A 207 -0.69 -5.13 12.57
C ILE A 207 0.48 -4.15 12.50
N LEU A 208 1.08 -3.96 11.32
CA LEU A 208 2.20 -3.02 11.13
C LEU A 208 1.84 -1.60 11.57
N VAL A 209 0.69 -1.10 11.14
CA VAL A 209 0.22 0.24 11.49
C VAL A 209 -0.07 0.34 12.98
N ARG A 210 -0.64 -0.70 13.61
CA ARG A 210 -0.89 -0.73 15.06
C ARG A 210 0.42 -0.65 15.88
N LYS A 211 1.49 -1.29 15.39
CA LYS A 211 2.80 -1.36 16.05
C LYS A 211 3.64 -0.11 15.84
N THR A 212 3.53 0.51 14.67
CA THR A 212 4.40 1.63 14.26
C THR A 212 3.72 2.98 14.31
N ASP A 213 2.40 3.00 14.48
CA ASP A 213 1.55 4.18 14.28
C ASP A 213 1.78 4.86 12.93
N SER A 214 2.13 4.10 11.89
CA SER A 214 2.45 4.66 10.56
C SER A 214 1.96 3.75 9.44
N PHE A 215 1.46 4.37 8.36
CA PHE A 215 1.08 3.65 7.14
C PHE A 215 2.26 3.43 6.19
N TRP A 216 3.37 4.17 6.38
CA TRP A 216 4.56 4.09 5.54
C TRP A 216 5.19 2.70 5.49
N PRO A 217 5.36 1.97 6.60
CA PRO A 217 5.92 0.63 6.55
C PRO A 217 5.10 -0.29 5.64
N GLY A 218 3.78 -0.18 5.70
CA GLY A 218 2.88 -0.91 4.82
C GLY A 218 3.03 -0.54 3.35
N LEU A 219 3.09 0.76 3.04
CA LEU A 219 3.33 1.24 1.68
C LEU A 219 4.68 0.75 1.13
N MET A 220 5.74 0.81 1.94
CA MET A 220 7.07 0.31 1.54
C MET A 220 7.03 -1.19 1.28
N LEU A 221 6.45 -1.96 2.20
CA LEU A 221 6.31 -3.40 2.05
C LEU A 221 5.61 -3.74 0.73
N LEU A 222 4.44 -3.15 0.47
CA LEU A 222 3.69 -3.42 -0.75
C LEU A 222 4.45 -2.97 -2.00
N TYR A 223 5.04 -1.77 -1.98
CA TYR A 223 5.73 -1.23 -3.15
C TYR A 223 6.96 -2.06 -3.52
N PHE A 224 7.83 -2.37 -2.54
CA PHE A 224 8.96 -3.25 -2.77
C PHE A 224 8.52 -4.68 -3.08
N ALA A 225 7.43 -5.17 -2.50
CA ALA A 225 6.91 -6.50 -2.83
C ALA A 225 6.54 -6.55 -4.30
N TYR A 226 5.90 -5.50 -4.84
CA TYR A 226 5.66 -5.37 -6.28
C TYR A 226 6.95 -5.28 -7.09
N ILE A 227 7.96 -4.50 -6.65
CA ILE A 227 9.25 -4.40 -7.35
C ILE A 227 9.96 -5.76 -7.42
N PHE A 228 10.04 -6.49 -6.30
CA PHE A 228 10.75 -7.75 -6.26
C PHE A 228 9.95 -8.89 -6.88
N HIS A 229 8.63 -8.90 -6.73
CA HIS A 229 7.75 -9.87 -7.38
C HIS A 229 7.72 -9.68 -8.90
N ALA A 230 7.53 -8.46 -9.38
CA ALA A 230 7.50 -8.18 -10.82
C ALA A 230 8.91 -8.21 -11.43
N GLY A 231 9.88 -7.54 -10.81
CA GLY A 231 11.23 -7.37 -11.34
C GLY A 231 12.01 -8.69 -11.39
N LEU A 232 12.23 -9.34 -10.24
CA LEU A 232 13.12 -10.51 -10.16
C LEU A 232 12.63 -11.65 -11.04
N ALA A 233 11.31 -11.75 -11.14
CA ALA A 233 10.67 -12.89 -11.69
C ALA A 233 10.30 -12.67 -13.17
N TRP A 234 10.04 -11.44 -13.65
CA TRP A 234 9.79 -11.16 -15.08
C TRP A 234 11.04 -10.84 -15.88
N GLN A 235 11.98 -10.10 -15.30
CA GLN A 235 13.13 -9.51 -16.01
C GLN A 235 14.48 -9.95 -15.43
N GLY A 236 14.44 -10.77 -14.37
CA GLY A 236 15.62 -11.25 -13.69
C GLY A 236 16.22 -10.24 -12.72
N PRO A 237 17.21 -10.70 -11.93
CA PRO A 237 17.85 -9.88 -10.91
C PRO A 237 18.59 -8.68 -11.48
N LEU A 238 19.23 -8.82 -12.65
CA LEU A 238 20.05 -7.75 -13.23
C LEU A 238 19.22 -6.49 -13.51
N ILE A 239 18.10 -6.60 -14.23
CA ILE A 239 17.23 -5.46 -14.55
C ILE A 239 16.60 -4.88 -13.28
N THR A 240 16.22 -5.74 -12.34
CA THR A 240 15.65 -5.32 -11.06
C THR A 240 16.61 -4.42 -10.29
N PHE A 241 17.87 -4.83 -10.13
CA PHE A 241 18.83 -4.10 -9.31
C PHE A 241 19.53 -2.96 -10.04
N ALA A 242 19.73 -3.07 -11.35
CA ALA A 242 20.43 -2.04 -12.13
C ALA A 242 19.53 -0.90 -12.61
N VAL A 243 18.21 -1.15 -12.77
CA VAL A 243 17.29 -0.17 -13.37
C VAL A 243 16.09 0.11 -12.48
N ILE A 244 15.32 -0.91 -12.10
CA ILE A 244 14.05 -0.73 -11.38
C ILE A 244 14.29 -0.18 -9.98
N PHE A 245 15.24 -0.76 -9.25
CA PHE A 245 15.52 -0.40 -7.87
C PHE A 245 16.04 1.04 -7.73
N PRO A 246 17.04 1.52 -8.49
CA PRO A 246 17.48 2.93 -8.43
C PRO A 246 16.35 3.93 -8.68
N ILE A 247 15.53 3.70 -9.71
CA ILE A 247 14.40 4.57 -10.06
C ILE A 247 13.38 4.62 -8.93
N SER A 248 13.03 3.46 -8.37
CA SER A 248 12.07 3.34 -7.27
C SER A 248 12.55 4.07 -6.01
N ILE A 249 13.85 3.98 -5.71
CA ILE A 249 14.48 4.72 -4.61
C ILE A 249 14.43 6.24 -4.87
N SER A 250 14.73 6.69 -6.08
CA SER A 250 14.65 8.12 -6.45
C SER A 250 13.23 8.68 -6.29
N LEU A 251 12.21 7.95 -6.76
CA LEU A 251 10.80 8.34 -6.62
C LEU A 251 10.39 8.40 -5.15
N LEU A 252 10.79 7.40 -4.36
CA LEU A 252 10.51 7.39 -2.94
C LEU A 252 11.15 8.59 -2.23
N ILE A 253 12.42 8.89 -2.54
CA ILE A 253 13.12 10.05 -1.98
C ILE A 253 12.37 11.34 -2.32
N LEU A 254 11.92 11.51 -3.57
CA LEU A 254 11.16 12.69 -3.98
C LEU A 254 9.85 12.86 -3.20
N ILE A 255 9.15 11.76 -2.94
CA ILE A 255 7.85 11.79 -2.26
C ILE A 255 8.01 11.97 -0.76
N VAL A 256 9.03 11.35 -0.16
CA VAL A 256 9.46 11.63 1.22
C VAL A 256 9.80 13.12 1.31
N TYR A 257 10.64 13.63 0.42
CA TYR A 257 11.00 15.04 0.37
C TYR A 257 9.76 15.94 0.29
N ALA A 258 8.82 15.66 -0.63
CA ALA A 258 7.58 16.41 -0.76
C ALA A 258 6.71 16.35 0.51
N THR A 259 6.49 15.16 1.06
CA THR A 259 5.70 14.95 2.29
C THR A 259 6.29 15.72 3.48
N PHE A 260 7.62 15.68 3.66
CA PHE A 260 8.28 16.31 4.81
C PHE A 260 8.52 17.81 4.64
N ARG A 261 8.87 18.29 3.44
CA ARG A 261 9.16 19.71 3.19
C ARG A 261 7.94 20.52 2.83
N LEU A 262 7.04 19.97 2.01
CA LEU A 262 5.84 20.68 1.55
C LEU A 262 4.66 20.50 2.52
N LYS A 263 4.82 19.67 3.57
CA LYS A 263 3.78 19.35 4.57
C LYS A 263 2.45 18.94 3.92
N ILE A 264 2.53 18.22 2.79
CA ILE A 264 1.35 17.64 2.12
C ILE A 264 0.74 16.58 3.02
#